data_AF-A0A2D5PSS2-F1
#
_entry.id   AF-A0A2D5PSS2-F1
#
_cell.length_a   1.000
_cell.length_b   1.000
_cell.length_c   1.000
_cell.angle_alpha   90.00
_cell.angle_beta   90.00
_cell.angle_gamma   90.00
#
_symmetry.space_group_name_H-M   'P 1'
#
loop_
_entity.id
_entity.type
_entity.pdbx_description
1 polymer ?
#
loop_
_entity_poly.entity_id
_entity_poly.type
_entity_poly.pdbx_seq_one_letter_code
_entity_poly.pdbx_strand_id
1 'polypeptide(L)'
;MNNIIKYLAFIFLINNIVFSISGFYDYAESFFLIFMGASLLVVMYSVNILKNMIFDKSFQLFFILNFINLVYYLFIELGDFESLKYLSARFVQFSIFSISIYSLKEDFPSKFTKLLKIITIGSLFISLLFNFPNFESRYMGIFFNPNEFSIIMVIGFALILFTENKTTINYLILTLFLLVIVLSGSRSAIVGLSLAIITYVLHYKSRNLNNIIFIVLTMIAFSLLGGQNNAIQRMFNVDLLVNRRYEYLYAIDTFLQKPIFGHGLKNYAFIDFSLIQFNDVQIDFGAHNGYLSILVQYGIIFSIIFFSVFIYFLNKIYKSKIEAFGENILQTKFLFFLISYTLVNGMFENTLIGINFFQSNLFWITLAYLLFVLYQKDESNSISD
;
A
#
# COMPACT_ATOMS: atom_id res chain seq x y z
N MET A 1 10.93 -11.71 25.44
CA MET A 1 11.24 -10.90 24.24
C MET A 1 10.89 -9.45 24.55
N ASN A 2 11.76 -8.47 24.27
CA ASN A 2 11.48 -7.08 24.63
C ASN A 2 10.17 -6.64 23.96
N ASN A 3 9.19 -6.16 24.74
CA ASN A 3 7.79 -6.02 24.30
C ASN A 3 7.61 -5.11 23.08
N ILE A 4 8.60 -4.28 22.76
CA ILE A 4 8.58 -3.32 21.65
C ILE A 4 8.92 -3.98 20.31
N ILE A 5 9.81 -4.99 20.29
CA ILE A 5 10.34 -5.59 19.05
C ILE A 5 9.23 -6.21 18.20
N LYS A 6 8.24 -6.85 18.84
CA LYS A 6 7.08 -7.44 18.15
C LYS A 6 6.20 -6.41 17.44
N TYR A 7 6.32 -5.13 17.76
CA TYR A 7 5.51 -4.05 17.19
C TYR A 7 6.30 -3.13 16.23
N LEU A 8 7.53 -3.47 15.84
CA LEU A 8 8.33 -2.65 14.93
C LEU A 8 7.61 -2.33 13.61
N ALA A 9 6.93 -3.31 13.01
CA ALA A 9 6.17 -3.06 11.80
C ALA A 9 5.03 -2.03 12.00
N PHE A 10 4.43 -2.00 13.19
CA PHE A 10 3.35 -1.06 13.50
C PHE A 10 3.89 0.35 13.72
N ILE A 11 5.04 0.46 14.39
CA ILE A 11 5.75 1.73 14.55
C ILE A 11 6.18 2.27 13.19
N PHE A 12 6.67 1.39 12.30
CA PHE A 12 7.01 1.76 10.94
C PHE A 12 5.81 2.30 10.17
N LEU A 13 4.65 1.65 10.25
CA LEU A 13 3.42 2.14 9.61
C LEU A 13 2.98 3.50 10.13
N ILE A 14 3.10 3.75 11.44
CA ILE A 14 2.85 5.08 12.02
C ILE A 14 3.85 6.11 11.47
N ASN A 15 5.14 5.75 11.39
CA ASN A 15 6.16 6.63 10.83
C ASN A 15 5.85 7.01 9.36
N ASN A 16 5.37 6.07 8.55
CA ASN A 16 4.92 6.36 7.18
C ASN A 16 3.76 7.35 7.13
N ILE A 17 2.78 7.26 8.06
CA ILE A 17 1.69 8.25 8.13
C ILE A 17 2.21 9.63 8.51
N VAL A 18 3.12 9.70 9.49
CA VAL A 18 3.72 10.97 9.94
C VAL A 18 4.51 11.62 8.80
N PHE A 19 5.23 10.81 8.01
CA PHE A 19 5.95 11.25 6.82
C PHE A 19 5.03 12.00 5.83
N SER A 20 3.75 11.61 5.77
CA SER A 20 2.79 12.15 4.82
C SER A 20 1.98 13.35 5.33
N ILE A 21 2.24 13.81 6.56
CA ILE A 21 1.59 14.99 7.14
C ILE A 21 2.38 16.24 6.75
N SER A 22 1.69 17.27 6.23
CA SER A 22 2.31 18.50 5.71
C SER A 22 3.20 19.21 6.73
N GLY A 23 2.79 19.25 8.00
CA GLY A 23 3.56 19.88 9.09
C GLY A 23 4.88 19.18 9.45
N PHE A 24 5.13 17.96 8.96
CA PHE A 24 6.35 17.19 9.26
C PHE A 24 7.23 16.95 8.04
N TYR A 25 6.88 17.49 6.88
CA TYR A 25 7.54 17.21 5.60
C TYR A 25 9.07 17.41 5.65
N ASP A 26 9.53 18.54 6.21
CA ASP A 26 10.97 18.87 6.26
C ASP A 26 11.78 17.90 7.14
N TYR A 27 11.13 17.22 8.08
CA TYR A 27 11.77 16.27 8.99
C TYR A 27 11.58 14.81 8.56
N ALA A 28 10.74 14.58 7.56
CA ALA A 28 10.23 13.27 7.20
C ALA A 28 11.36 12.31 6.81
N GLU A 29 12.28 12.76 5.96
CA GLU A 29 13.46 11.96 5.53
C GLU A 29 14.36 11.61 6.71
N SER A 30 14.66 12.60 7.57
CA SER A 30 15.51 12.39 8.75
C SER A 30 14.89 11.37 9.71
N PHE A 31 13.59 11.46 9.98
CA PHE A 31 12.88 10.49 10.82
C PHE A 31 12.89 9.10 10.20
N PHE A 32 12.66 9.00 8.89
CA PHE A 32 12.72 7.72 8.19
C PHE A 32 14.11 7.07 8.32
N LEU A 33 15.18 7.81 8.04
CA LEU A 33 16.55 7.28 8.11
C LEU A 33 16.94 6.87 9.54
N ILE A 34 16.57 7.68 10.55
CA ILE A 34 16.79 7.35 11.97
C ILE A 34 16.04 6.06 12.33
N PHE A 35 14.78 5.93 11.93
CA PHE A 35 13.98 4.74 12.20
C PHE A 35 14.58 3.50 11.52
N MET A 36 15.00 3.61 10.25
CA MET A 36 15.60 2.50 9.51
C MET A 36 16.94 2.08 10.10
N GLY A 37 17.79 3.04 10.49
CA GLY A 37 19.06 2.77 11.17
C GLY A 37 18.85 2.08 12.53
N ALA A 38 17.93 2.58 13.35
CA ALA A 38 17.59 1.96 14.63
C ALA A 38 17.01 0.54 14.43
N SER A 39 16.13 0.37 13.45
CA SER A 39 15.54 -0.93 13.10
C SER A 39 16.60 -1.92 12.62
N LEU A 40 17.60 -1.48 11.86
CA LEU A 40 18.73 -2.31 11.46
C LEU A 40 19.49 -2.85 12.68
N LEU A 41 19.79 -1.99 13.66
CA LEU A 41 20.45 -2.41 14.90
C LEU A 41 19.62 -3.45 15.66
N VAL A 42 18.30 -3.28 15.72
CA VAL A 42 17.39 -4.25 16.36
C VAL A 42 17.33 -5.56 15.58
N VAL A 43 17.33 -5.51 14.26
CA VAL A 43 17.38 -6.70 13.39
C VAL A 43 18.70 -7.46 13.60
N MET A 44 19.83 -6.75 13.67
CA MET A 44 21.15 -7.34 13.98
C MET A 44 21.21 -7.93 15.39
N TYR A 45 20.63 -7.25 16.39
CA TYR A 45 20.52 -7.80 17.74
C TYR A 45 19.64 -9.06 17.79
N SER A 46 18.65 -9.15 16.90
CA SER A 46 17.69 -10.24 16.81
C SER A 46 18.11 -11.34 15.82
N VAL A 47 19.41 -11.49 15.50
CA VAL A 47 19.91 -12.43 14.48
C VAL A 47 19.46 -13.88 14.70
N ASN A 48 19.39 -14.36 15.95
CA ASN A 48 18.92 -15.72 16.21
C ASN A 48 17.46 -15.92 15.78
N ILE A 49 16.63 -14.91 16.00
CA ILE A 49 15.22 -14.89 15.61
C ILE A 49 15.13 -14.74 14.08
N LEU A 50 15.92 -13.82 13.52
CA LEU A 50 15.97 -13.55 12.09
C LEU A 50 16.40 -14.80 11.31
N LYS A 51 17.36 -15.58 11.80
CA LYS A 51 17.80 -16.83 11.18
C LYS A 51 16.64 -17.81 11.05
N ASN A 52 15.85 -17.97 12.11
CA ASN A 52 14.69 -18.87 12.06
C ASN A 52 13.61 -18.35 11.09
N MET A 53 13.45 -17.02 10.97
CA MET A 53 12.45 -16.41 10.08
C MET A 53 12.87 -16.38 8.61
N ILE A 54 14.13 -16.06 8.30
CA ILE A 54 14.63 -15.93 6.92
C ILE A 54 14.46 -17.26 6.15
N PHE A 55 14.65 -18.37 6.84
CA PHE A 55 14.53 -19.72 6.27
C PHE A 55 13.14 -20.34 6.46
N ASP A 56 12.22 -19.64 7.13
CA ASP A 56 10.82 -20.07 7.24
C ASP A 56 10.13 -19.91 5.87
N LYS A 57 9.43 -20.95 5.42
CA LYS A 57 8.71 -20.95 4.13
C LYS A 57 7.69 -19.81 4.04
N SER A 58 7.16 -19.39 5.18
CA SER A 58 6.24 -18.26 5.32
C SER A 58 6.78 -16.94 4.78
N PHE A 59 8.08 -16.70 4.91
CA PHE A 59 8.74 -15.44 4.53
C PHE A 59 9.64 -15.60 3.29
N GLN A 60 9.54 -16.73 2.59
CA GLN A 60 10.35 -17.03 1.42
C GLN A 60 10.22 -15.98 0.31
N LEU A 61 9.03 -15.37 0.14
CA LEU A 61 8.84 -14.26 -0.79
C LEU A 61 9.80 -13.10 -0.50
N PHE A 62 9.87 -12.65 0.75
CA PHE A 62 10.76 -11.57 1.17
C PHE A 62 12.23 -11.93 1.03
N PHE A 63 12.59 -13.18 1.33
CA PHE A 63 13.95 -13.65 1.11
C PHE A 63 14.32 -13.61 -0.38
N ILE A 64 13.48 -14.15 -1.25
CA ILE A 64 13.74 -14.18 -2.71
C ILE A 64 13.84 -12.76 -3.26
N LEU A 65 12.94 -11.84 -2.87
CA LEU A 65 12.98 -10.46 -3.36
C LEU A 65 14.25 -9.72 -2.90
N ASN A 66 14.67 -9.89 -1.65
CA ASN A 66 15.96 -9.33 -1.20
C ASN A 66 17.14 -9.97 -1.92
N PHE A 67 17.09 -11.27 -2.19
CA PHE A 67 18.12 -11.97 -2.94
C PHE A 67 18.22 -11.46 -4.39
N ILE A 68 17.09 -11.22 -5.05
CA ILE A 68 17.03 -10.59 -6.37
C ILE A 68 17.72 -9.22 -6.33
N ASN A 69 17.41 -8.38 -5.33
CA ASN A 69 18.03 -7.06 -5.18
C ASN A 69 19.53 -7.16 -4.90
N LEU A 70 19.96 -8.13 -4.08
CA LEU A 70 21.37 -8.37 -3.80
C LEU A 70 22.12 -8.80 -5.06
N VAL A 71 21.59 -9.75 -5.83
CA VAL A 71 22.17 -10.18 -7.11
C VAL A 71 22.25 -8.99 -8.06
N TYR A 72 21.16 -8.23 -8.21
CA TYR A 72 21.15 -7.05 -9.04
C TYR A 72 22.26 -6.07 -8.63
N TYR A 73 22.36 -5.75 -7.34
CA TYR A 73 23.40 -4.87 -6.81
C TYR A 73 24.81 -5.39 -7.12
N LEU A 74 25.11 -6.66 -6.81
CA LEU A 74 26.45 -7.23 -6.97
C LEU A 74 26.91 -7.29 -8.43
N PHE A 75 26.00 -7.54 -9.37
CA PHE A 75 26.35 -7.74 -10.78
C PHE A 75 26.16 -6.50 -11.65
N ILE A 76 25.27 -5.57 -11.28
CA ILE A 76 24.91 -4.41 -12.10
C ILE A 76 25.36 -3.08 -11.48
N GLU A 77 25.29 -2.94 -10.15
CA GLU A 77 25.46 -1.64 -9.46
C GLU A 77 26.50 -1.67 -8.34
N LEU A 78 27.46 -2.59 -8.41
CA LEU A 78 28.46 -2.76 -7.36
C LEU A 78 29.23 -1.45 -7.13
N GLY A 79 29.22 -0.97 -5.88
CA GLY A 79 29.86 0.28 -5.49
C GLY A 79 28.94 1.50 -5.49
N ASP A 80 27.70 1.42 -6.00
CA ASP A 80 26.74 2.52 -5.92
C ASP A 80 26.13 2.61 -4.51
N PHE A 81 26.42 3.70 -3.80
CA PHE A 81 26.02 3.86 -2.39
C PHE A 81 24.50 4.03 -2.21
N GLU A 82 23.83 4.74 -3.12
CA GLU A 82 22.37 4.94 -3.05
C GLU A 82 21.61 3.64 -3.29
N SER A 83 22.09 2.79 -4.19
CA SER A 83 21.52 1.46 -4.44
C SER A 83 21.74 0.53 -3.25
N LEU A 84 22.89 0.64 -2.57
CA LEU A 84 23.13 -0.05 -1.30
C LEU A 84 22.19 0.43 -0.18
N LYS A 85 21.89 1.73 -0.11
CA LYS A 85 20.87 2.26 0.83
C LYS A 85 19.50 1.66 0.54
N TYR A 86 19.07 1.62 -0.73
CA TYR A 86 17.80 1.01 -1.12
C TYR A 86 17.73 -0.47 -0.72
N LEU A 87 18.77 -1.24 -1.05
CA LEU A 87 18.88 -2.66 -0.69
C LEU A 87 18.78 -2.85 0.82
N SER A 88 19.53 -2.05 1.59
CA SER A 88 19.53 -2.10 3.06
C SER A 88 18.16 -1.75 3.64
N ALA A 89 17.51 -0.71 3.10
CA ALA A 89 16.19 -0.29 3.54
C ALA A 89 15.14 -1.38 3.27
N ARG A 90 15.16 -2.01 2.09
CA ARG A 90 14.27 -3.15 1.77
C ARG A 90 14.51 -4.36 2.67
N PHE A 91 15.76 -4.69 2.94
CA PHE A 91 16.11 -5.78 3.84
C PHE A 91 15.56 -5.55 5.25
N VAL A 92 15.77 -4.36 5.81
CA VAL A 92 15.27 -3.99 7.15
C VAL A 92 13.75 -4.01 7.19
N GLN A 93 13.09 -3.41 6.19
CA GLN A 93 11.63 -3.35 6.08
C GLN A 93 10.99 -4.75 6.09
N PHE A 94 11.47 -5.67 5.25
CA PHE A 94 10.95 -7.03 5.22
C PHE A 94 11.30 -7.82 6.49
N SER A 95 12.45 -7.54 7.10
CA SER A 95 12.84 -8.14 8.38
C SER A 95 11.89 -7.72 9.50
N ILE A 96 11.57 -6.43 9.64
CA ILE A 96 10.65 -5.97 10.70
C ILE A 96 9.22 -6.49 10.49
N PHE A 97 8.76 -6.65 9.24
CA PHE A 97 7.48 -7.27 8.93
C PHE A 97 7.45 -8.73 9.37
N SER A 98 8.48 -9.49 9.00
CA SER A 98 8.62 -10.90 9.37
C SER A 98 8.67 -11.06 10.89
N ILE A 99 9.47 -10.22 11.57
CA ILE A 99 9.58 -10.20 13.03
C ILE A 99 8.24 -9.95 13.69
N SER A 100 7.51 -8.92 13.27
CA SER A 100 6.20 -8.60 13.85
C SER A 100 5.17 -9.72 13.62
N ILE A 101 5.09 -10.27 12.41
CA ILE A 101 4.15 -11.34 12.07
C ILE A 101 4.46 -12.60 12.88
N TYR A 102 5.70 -13.09 12.85
CA TYR A 102 6.08 -14.32 13.54
C TYR A 102 6.01 -14.19 15.06
N SER A 103 6.21 -12.98 15.60
CA SER A 103 6.10 -12.75 17.05
C SER A 103 4.67 -12.62 17.55
N LEU A 104 3.75 -12.11 16.73
CA LEU A 104 2.34 -11.92 17.09
C LEU A 104 1.46 -13.11 16.68
N LYS A 105 1.82 -13.85 15.62
CA LYS A 105 1.09 -15.02 15.11
C LYS A 105 -0.42 -14.73 14.98
N GLU A 106 -1.26 -15.49 15.68
CA GLU A 106 -2.71 -15.38 15.69
C GLU A 106 -3.24 -14.03 16.24
N ASP A 107 -2.45 -13.33 17.07
CA ASP A 107 -2.80 -12.00 17.56
C ASP A 107 -2.55 -10.90 16.50
N PHE A 108 -1.77 -11.19 15.46
CA PHE A 108 -1.37 -10.20 14.47
C PHE A 108 -2.56 -9.48 13.82
N PRO A 109 -3.55 -10.19 13.22
CA PRO A 109 -4.58 -9.53 12.43
C PRO A 109 -5.45 -8.63 13.32
N SER A 110 -5.82 -9.08 14.52
CA SER A 110 -6.65 -8.31 15.46
C SER A 110 -5.98 -7.01 15.90
N LYS A 111 -4.68 -7.07 16.22
CA LYS A 111 -3.91 -5.87 16.60
C LYS A 111 -3.66 -4.97 15.39
N PHE A 112 -3.40 -5.56 14.22
CA PHE A 112 -3.18 -4.83 12.97
C PHE A 112 -4.44 -4.06 12.55
N THR A 113 -5.62 -4.68 12.52
CA THR A 113 -6.86 -3.96 12.19
C THR A 113 -7.24 -2.92 13.23
N LYS A 114 -6.95 -3.16 14.52
CA LYS A 114 -7.14 -2.15 15.56
C LYS A 114 -6.26 -0.92 15.33
N LEU A 115 -4.99 -1.12 14.99
CA LEU A 115 -4.08 -0.03 14.61
C LEU A 115 -4.61 0.73 13.40
N LEU A 116 -5.01 0.03 12.34
CA LEU A 116 -5.55 0.66 11.13
C LEU A 116 -6.79 1.47 11.42
N LYS A 117 -7.72 0.95 12.22
CA LYS A 117 -8.92 1.69 12.65
C LYS A 117 -8.55 3.00 13.35
N ILE A 118 -7.59 2.95 14.29
CA ILE A 118 -7.09 4.14 14.99
C ILE A 118 -6.48 5.13 14.01
N ILE A 119 -5.60 4.67 13.11
CA ILE A 119 -4.94 5.52 12.11
C ILE A 119 -5.99 6.17 11.20
N THR A 120 -6.88 5.40 10.58
CA THR A 120 -7.82 5.93 9.58
C THR A 120 -8.85 6.86 10.18
N ILE A 121 -9.40 6.51 11.35
CA ILE A 121 -10.38 7.36 12.05
C ILE A 121 -9.69 8.59 12.63
N GLY A 122 -8.49 8.44 13.20
CA GLY A 122 -7.69 9.55 13.70
C GLY A 122 -7.35 10.53 12.60
N SER A 123 -6.84 10.06 11.46
CA SER A 123 -6.55 10.88 10.29
C SER A 123 -7.79 11.62 9.77
N LEU A 124 -8.96 10.97 9.75
CA LEU A 124 -10.22 11.60 9.37
C LEU A 124 -10.59 12.77 10.29
N PHE A 125 -10.66 12.52 11.61
CA PHE A 125 -11.11 13.54 12.56
C PHE A 125 -10.09 14.66 12.74
N ILE A 126 -8.79 14.35 12.79
CA ILE A 126 -7.73 15.37 12.86
C ILE A 126 -7.78 16.24 11.61
N SER A 127 -7.96 15.65 10.43
CA SER A 127 -8.12 16.42 9.18
C SER A 127 -9.31 17.37 9.24
N LEU A 128 -10.49 16.88 9.64
CA LEU A 128 -11.69 17.71 9.73
C LEU A 128 -11.58 18.81 10.79
N LEU A 129 -10.86 18.55 11.88
CA LEU A 129 -10.66 19.50 12.99
C LEU A 129 -9.69 20.64 12.61
N PHE A 130 -8.56 20.31 11.99
CA PHE A 130 -7.50 21.28 11.71
C PHE A 130 -7.57 21.90 10.31
N ASN A 131 -8.22 21.23 9.36
CA ASN A 131 -8.37 21.72 8.00
C ASN A 131 -9.76 21.33 7.48
N PHE A 132 -10.79 22.13 7.75
CA PHE A 132 -12.15 21.84 7.29
C PHE A 132 -12.28 22.07 5.76
N PRO A 133 -12.97 21.22 5.00
CA PRO A 133 -13.06 21.35 3.54
C PRO A 133 -13.77 22.64 3.11
N ASN A 134 -13.21 23.31 2.10
CA ASN A 134 -13.81 24.50 1.47
C ASN A 134 -14.70 24.19 0.25
N PHE A 135 -14.88 22.92 -0.10
CA PHE A 135 -15.74 22.41 -1.20
C PHE A 135 -15.39 22.87 -2.64
N GLU A 136 -14.47 23.82 -2.80
CA GLU A 136 -14.02 24.33 -4.10
C GLU A 136 -12.72 23.65 -4.59
N SER A 137 -11.82 23.37 -3.65
CA SER A 137 -10.51 22.78 -3.91
C SER A 137 -10.45 21.30 -3.53
N ARG A 138 -9.43 20.60 -4.02
CA ARG A 138 -9.21 19.19 -3.65
C ARG A 138 -8.88 19.09 -2.16
N TYR A 139 -9.70 18.34 -1.44
CA TYR A 139 -9.50 18.20 -0.01
C TYR A 139 -8.39 17.18 0.32
N MET A 140 -7.34 17.64 0.99
CA MET A 140 -6.20 16.79 1.42
C MET A 140 -6.07 16.63 2.93
N GLY A 141 -6.94 17.28 3.72
CA GLY A 141 -6.84 17.24 5.18
C GLY A 141 -5.50 17.79 5.68
N ILE A 142 -4.86 17.08 6.61
CA ILE A 142 -3.50 17.40 7.10
C ILE A 142 -2.36 16.87 6.22
N PHE A 143 -2.68 16.17 5.14
CA PHE A 143 -1.67 15.51 4.30
C PHE A 143 -1.14 16.45 3.22
N PHE A 144 0.02 16.14 2.65
CA PHE A 144 0.57 16.91 1.51
C PHE A 144 -0.09 16.55 0.17
N ASN A 145 -0.64 15.33 0.05
CA ASN A 145 -1.20 14.81 -1.19
C ASN A 145 -2.66 14.36 -1.00
N PRO A 146 -3.63 14.93 -1.74
CA PRO A 146 -5.02 14.48 -1.71
C PRO A 146 -5.22 13.02 -2.12
N ASN A 147 -4.35 12.46 -2.99
CA ASN A 147 -4.41 11.04 -3.36
C ASN A 147 -4.06 10.16 -2.16
N GLU A 148 -2.99 10.46 -1.44
CA GLU A 148 -2.58 9.67 -0.27
C GLU A 148 -3.60 9.74 0.85
N PHE A 149 -4.12 10.93 1.14
CA PHE A 149 -5.23 11.10 2.08
C PHE A 149 -6.43 10.23 1.68
N SER A 150 -6.85 10.30 0.42
CA SER A 150 -8.00 9.54 -0.08
C SER A 150 -7.80 8.03 -0.02
N ILE A 151 -6.57 7.53 -0.23
CA ILE A 151 -6.23 6.11 -0.08
C ILE A 151 -6.45 5.64 1.35
N ILE A 152 -5.98 6.42 2.34
CA ILE A 152 -6.17 6.12 3.77
C ILE A 152 -7.67 6.13 4.11
N MET A 153 -8.44 7.06 3.54
CA MET A 153 -9.89 7.13 3.77
C MET A 153 -10.64 5.95 3.14
N VAL A 154 -10.25 5.48 1.95
CA VAL A 154 -10.80 4.27 1.32
C VAL A 154 -10.51 3.02 2.17
N ILE A 155 -9.29 2.92 2.72
CA ILE A 155 -8.92 1.83 3.64
C ILE A 155 -9.78 1.87 4.90
N GLY A 156 -9.96 3.05 5.51
CA GLY A 156 -10.82 3.23 6.68
C GLY A 156 -12.28 2.89 6.40
N PHE A 157 -12.80 3.36 5.26
CA PHE A 157 -14.13 3.04 4.79
C PHE A 157 -14.33 1.52 4.66
N ALA A 158 -13.42 0.84 3.96
CA ALA A 158 -13.49 -0.60 3.77
C ALA A 158 -13.40 -1.36 5.10
N LEU A 159 -12.51 -0.94 6.01
CA LEU A 159 -12.39 -1.55 7.33
C LEU A 159 -13.73 -1.54 8.07
N ILE A 160 -14.36 -0.37 8.21
CA ILE A 160 -15.68 -0.25 8.86
C ILE A 160 -16.77 -1.00 8.08
N LEU A 161 -16.68 -1.02 6.75
CA LEU A 161 -17.64 -1.74 5.90
C LEU A 161 -17.57 -3.26 6.14
N PHE A 162 -16.39 -3.85 6.26
CA PHE A 162 -16.21 -5.29 6.43
C PHE A 162 -16.30 -5.77 7.88
N THR A 163 -15.66 -5.07 8.82
CA THR A 163 -15.39 -5.66 10.15
C THR A 163 -16.35 -5.17 11.25
N GLU A 164 -17.09 -4.10 11.01
CA GLU A 164 -17.90 -3.47 12.04
C GLU A 164 -19.41 -3.65 11.83
N ASN A 165 -20.13 -3.77 12.96
CA ASN A 165 -21.58 -3.78 12.98
C ASN A 165 -22.14 -2.45 12.48
N LYS A 166 -23.29 -2.49 11.80
CA LYS A 166 -23.92 -1.30 11.19
C LYS A 166 -24.74 -0.48 12.18
N THR A 167 -24.08 -0.01 13.23
CA THR A 167 -24.63 0.93 14.22
C THR A 167 -24.73 2.34 13.63
N THR A 168 -25.52 3.21 14.25
CA THR A 168 -25.64 4.62 13.83
C THR A 168 -24.30 5.34 13.79
N ILE A 169 -23.43 5.09 14.78
CA ILE A 169 -22.08 5.67 14.83
C ILE A 169 -21.24 5.20 13.64
N ASN A 170 -21.29 3.91 13.31
CA ASN A 170 -20.52 3.39 12.18
C ASN A 170 -21.07 3.87 10.83
N TYR A 171 -22.37 4.06 10.69
CA TYR A 171 -22.94 4.74 9.51
C TYR A 171 -22.48 6.19 9.40
N LEU A 172 -22.46 6.94 10.51
CA LEU A 172 -21.94 8.30 10.52
C LEU A 172 -20.47 8.35 10.08
N ILE A 173 -19.64 7.46 10.60
CA ILE A 173 -18.22 7.35 10.20
C ILE A 173 -18.09 7.00 8.71
N LEU A 174 -18.89 6.05 8.19
CA LEU A 174 -18.90 5.72 6.76
C LEU A 174 -19.30 6.93 5.90
N THR A 175 -20.32 7.68 6.31
CA THR A 175 -20.73 8.93 5.64
C THR A 175 -19.59 9.93 5.60
N LEU A 176 -18.88 10.13 6.71
CA LEU A 176 -17.75 11.06 6.78
C LEU A 176 -16.59 10.61 5.88
N PHE A 177 -16.27 9.31 5.84
CA PHE A 177 -15.29 8.78 4.90
C PHE A 177 -15.71 9.03 3.44
N LEU A 178 -16.96 8.74 3.08
CA LEU A 178 -17.47 8.98 1.72
C LEU A 178 -17.38 10.45 1.34
N LEU A 179 -17.74 11.36 2.26
CA LEU A 179 -17.64 12.80 2.06
C LEU A 179 -16.21 13.20 1.67
N VAL A 180 -15.23 12.85 2.51
CA VAL A 180 -13.85 13.27 2.28
C VAL A 180 -13.20 12.56 1.08
N ILE A 181 -13.60 11.31 0.77
CA ILE A 181 -13.17 10.61 -0.45
C ILE A 181 -13.65 11.38 -1.68
N VAL A 182 -14.93 11.78 -1.74
CA VAL A 182 -15.47 12.54 -2.87
C VAL A 182 -14.80 13.91 -2.97
N LEU A 183 -14.64 14.63 -1.85
CA LEU A 183 -14.03 15.95 -1.83
C LEU A 183 -12.52 15.94 -2.15
N SER A 184 -11.82 14.81 -1.97
CA SER A 184 -10.39 14.70 -2.30
C SER A 184 -10.07 14.91 -3.79
N GLY A 185 -11.08 14.76 -4.65
CA GLY A 185 -10.86 14.80 -6.09
C GLY A 185 -10.10 13.59 -6.64
N SER A 186 -9.75 12.59 -5.83
CA SER A 186 -8.92 11.47 -6.25
C SER A 186 -9.70 10.44 -7.06
N ARG A 187 -9.36 10.29 -8.35
CA ARG A 187 -10.00 9.31 -9.25
C ARG A 187 -9.65 7.87 -8.84
N SER A 188 -8.42 7.64 -8.40
CA SER A 188 -7.99 6.32 -7.96
C SER A 188 -8.67 5.89 -6.65
N ALA A 189 -9.08 6.83 -5.80
CA ALA A 189 -9.91 6.55 -4.63
C ALA A 189 -11.32 6.09 -5.00
N ILE A 190 -11.92 6.63 -6.06
CA ILE A 190 -13.21 6.15 -6.57
C ILE A 190 -13.09 4.72 -7.07
N VAL A 191 -12.02 4.39 -7.80
CA VAL A 191 -11.74 3.01 -8.21
C VAL A 191 -11.59 2.09 -6.99
N GLY A 192 -10.88 2.53 -5.96
CA GLY A 192 -10.74 1.81 -4.69
C GLY A 192 -12.06 1.59 -3.97
N LEU A 193 -12.91 2.62 -3.94
CA LEU A 193 -14.25 2.55 -3.36
C LEU A 193 -15.15 1.59 -4.14
N SER A 194 -15.13 1.65 -5.48
CA SER A 194 -15.83 0.70 -6.34
C SER A 194 -15.37 -0.72 -6.06
N LEU A 195 -14.07 -0.95 -5.90
CA LEU A 195 -13.55 -2.27 -5.53
C LEU A 195 -14.04 -2.72 -4.14
N ALA A 196 -14.05 -1.83 -3.14
CA ALA A 196 -14.57 -2.13 -1.80
C ALA A 196 -16.05 -2.53 -1.85
N ILE A 197 -16.86 -1.82 -2.64
CA ILE A 197 -18.27 -2.14 -2.84
C ILE A 197 -18.42 -3.47 -3.57
N ILE A 198 -17.74 -3.67 -4.71
CA ILE A 198 -17.83 -4.91 -5.50
C ILE A 198 -17.45 -6.12 -4.65
N THR A 199 -16.32 -6.07 -3.96
CA THR A 199 -15.89 -7.15 -3.06
C THR A 199 -16.88 -7.39 -1.93
N TYR A 200 -17.44 -6.33 -1.34
CA TYR A 200 -18.51 -6.44 -0.34
C TYR A 200 -19.77 -7.13 -0.90
N VAL A 201 -20.23 -6.75 -2.09
CA VAL A 201 -21.42 -7.36 -2.75
C VAL A 201 -21.19 -8.83 -3.07
N LEU A 202 -20.05 -9.16 -3.68
CA LEU A 202 -19.70 -10.54 -4.00
C LEU A 202 -19.67 -11.43 -2.74
N HIS A 203 -19.28 -10.86 -1.61
CA HIS A 203 -19.16 -11.61 -0.35
C HIS A 203 -20.45 -11.73 0.47
N TYR A 204 -21.27 -10.70 0.53
CA TYR A 204 -22.51 -10.72 1.32
C TYR A 204 -23.76 -11.06 0.50
N LYS A 205 -23.61 -11.23 -0.82
CA LYS A 205 -24.69 -11.35 -1.80
C LYS A 205 -25.64 -10.13 -1.76
N SER A 206 -26.69 -10.13 -2.57
CA SER A 206 -27.68 -9.03 -2.64
C SER A 206 -28.48 -8.78 -1.36
N ARG A 207 -28.22 -9.52 -0.27
CA ARG A 207 -28.92 -9.39 1.03
C ARG A 207 -28.66 -8.06 1.73
N ASN A 208 -27.63 -7.31 1.33
CA ASN A 208 -27.28 -6.00 1.87
C ASN A 208 -27.50 -4.86 0.86
N LEU A 209 -28.55 -4.96 0.03
CA LEU A 209 -28.88 -3.93 -0.97
C LEU A 209 -29.02 -2.54 -0.35
N ASN A 210 -29.55 -2.44 0.87
CA ASN A 210 -29.70 -1.18 1.60
C ASN A 210 -28.36 -0.45 1.81
N ASN A 211 -27.28 -1.19 2.12
CA ASN A 211 -25.97 -0.58 2.34
C ASN A 211 -25.39 -0.06 1.01
N ILE A 212 -25.60 -0.79 -0.08
CA ILE A 212 -25.15 -0.40 -1.41
C ILE A 212 -25.91 0.86 -1.86
N ILE A 213 -27.24 0.85 -1.73
CA ILE A 213 -28.10 2.00 -2.04
C ILE A 213 -27.68 3.21 -1.22
N PHE A 214 -27.47 3.04 0.08
CA PHE A 214 -26.96 4.10 0.96
C PHE A 214 -25.64 4.68 0.42
N ILE A 215 -24.63 3.84 0.16
CA ILE A 215 -23.32 4.30 -0.33
C ILE A 215 -23.48 5.07 -1.64
N VAL A 216 -24.22 4.52 -2.61
CA VAL A 216 -24.41 5.14 -3.93
C VAL A 216 -25.15 6.47 -3.82
N LEU A 217 -26.25 6.52 -3.06
CA LEU A 217 -27.02 7.76 -2.85
C LEU A 217 -26.17 8.82 -2.14
N THR A 218 -25.41 8.43 -1.13
CA THR A 218 -24.50 9.33 -0.41
C THR A 218 -23.39 9.86 -1.32
N MET A 219 -22.81 9.01 -2.19
CA MET A 219 -21.83 9.44 -3.19
C MET A 219 -22.42 10.44 -4.19
N ILE A 220 -23.63 10.17 -4.70
CA ILE A 220 -24.33 11.08 -5.62
C ILE A 220 -24.61 12.41 -4.91
N ALA A 221 -25.15 12.37 -3.70
CA ALA A 221 -25.43 13.58 -2.91
C ALA A 221 -24.17 14.42 -2.71
N PHE A 222 -23.04 13.81 -2.32
CA PHE A 222 -21.78 14.53 -2.17
C PHE A 222 -21.18 15.00 -3.48
N SER A 223 -21.38 14.27 -4.58
CA SER A 223 -20.96 14.72 -5.91
C SER A 223 -21.71 15.95 -6.40
N LEU A 224 -22.98 16.09 -5.99
CA LEU A 224 -23.82 17.24 -6.32
C LEU A 224 -23.49 18.45 -5.43
N LEU A 225 -23.14 18.21 -4.17
CA LEU A 225 -22.74 19.25 -3.23
C LEU A 225 -21.28 19.71 -3.43
N GLY A 226 -20.41 18.84 -3.92
CA GLY A 226 -19.01 19.17 -4.20
C GLY A 226 -18.84 19.95 -5.50
N GLY A 227 -17.90 20.90 -5.52
CA GLY A 227 -17.58 21.67 -6.72
C GLY A 227 -16.92 20.85 -7.84
N GLN A 228 -16.49 21.55 -8.90
CA GLN A 228 -15.93 20.97 -10.15
C GLN A 228 -14.71 20.06 -9.98
N ASN A 229 -14.00 20.21 -8.86
CA ASN A 229 -12.80 19.45 -8.54
C ASN A 229 -13.05 18.17 -7.73
N ASN A 230 -14.30 17.81 -7.45
CA ASN A 230 -14.61 16.59 -6.72
C ASN A 230 -14.33 15.32 -7.55
N ALA A 231 -14.16 14.19 -6.88
CA ALA A 231 -13.60 12.98 -7.48
C ALA A 231 -14.48 12.38 -8.57
N ILE A 232 -15.81 12.48 -8.43
CA ILE A 232 -16.78 11.96 -9.40
C ILE A 232 -16.84 12.86 -10.63
N GLN A 233 -16.96 14.19 -10.44
CA GLN A 233 -16.97 15.13 -11.56
C GLN A 233 -15.66 15.07 -12.36
N ARG A 234 -14.51 14.96 -11.69
CA ARG A 234 -13.20 14.75 -12.36
C ARG A 234 -13.09 13.42 -13.10
N MET A 235 -13.87 12.40 -12.73
CA MET A 235 -13.90 11.13 -13.45
C MET A 235 -14.68 11.22 -14.77
N PHE A 236 -15.65 12.14 -14.87
CA PHE A 236 -16.45 12.36 -16.07
C PHE A 236 -15.94 13.49 -16.98
N ASN A 237 -15.26 14.50 -16.43
CA ASN A 237 -14.87 15.71 -17.16
C ASN A 237 -13.55 15.60 -17.94
N VAL A 238 -12.68 14.65 -17.62
CA VAL A 238 -11.35 14.52 -18.23
C VAL A 238 -11.09 13.05 -18.52
N ASP A 239 -10.58 12.74 -19.71
CA ASP A 239 -10.10 11.40 -20.05
C ASP A 239 -9.19 10.89 -18.90
N LEU A 240 -9.55 9.73 -18.34
CA LEU A 240 -8.89 9.15 -17.16
C LEU A 240 -7.36 9.09 -17.33
N LEU A 241 -6.92 8.86 -18.56
CA LEU A 241 -5.52 8.71 -18.94
C LEU A 241 -4.83 10.03 -19.34
N VAL A 242 -5.54 11.10 -19.69
CA VAL A 242 -4.91 12.32 -20.25
C VAL A 242 -4.01 13.02 -19.24
N ASN A 243 -4.40 13.11 -17.96
CA ASN A 243 -3.58 13.74 -16.92
C ASN A 243 -2.35 12.92 -16.49
N ARG A 244 -2.24 11.65 -16.90
CA ARG A 244 -1.09 10.78 -16.59
C ARG A 244 -0.38 10.26 -17.85
N ARG A 245 -0.82 10.73 -19.02
CA ARG A 245 -0.38 10.23 -20.33
C ARG A 245 1.11 10.50 -20.51
N TYR A 246 1.55 11.71 -20.14
CA TYR A 246 2.94 12.10 -20.29
C TYR A 246 3.84 11.32 -19.34
N GLU A 247 3.46 11.15 -18.08
CA GLU A 247 4.23 10.35 -17.13
C GLU A 247 4.41 8.91 -17.60
N TYR A 248 3.36 8.31 -18.19
CA TYR A 248 3.46 6.97 -18.77
C TYR A 248 4.36 6.94 -20.01
N LEU A 249 4.21 7.91 -20.92
CA LEU A 249 5.04 8.01 -22.13
C LEU A 249 6.51 8.15 -21.75
N TYR A 250 6.84 9.11 -20.88
CA TYR A 250 8.23 9.35 -20.49
C TYR A 250 8.80 8.23 -19.63
N ALA A 251 7.99 7.53 -18.83
CA ALA A 251 8.45 6.32 -18.14
C ALA A 251 8.75 5.17 -19.12
N ILE A 252 7.97 5.02 -20.20
CA ILE A 252 8.29 4.09 -21.28
C ILE A 252 9.58 4.52 -21.99
N ASP A 253 9.72 5.78 -22.36
CA ASP A 253 10.93 6.28 -23.02
C ASP A 253 12.17 6.12 -22.12
N THR A 254 12.02 6.38 -20.82
CA THR A 254 13.06 6.12 -19.80
C THR A 254 13.43 4.65 -19.80
N PHE A 255 12.46 3.72 -19.76
CA PHE A 255 12.72 2.29 -19.83
C PHE A 255 13.47 1.92 -21.13
N LEU A 256 13.10 2.50 -22.27
CA LEU A 256 13.72 2.22 -23.57
C LEU A 256 15.18 2.67 -23.66
N GLN A 257 15.64 3.60 -22.82
CA GLN A 257 17.08 3.93 -22.73
C GLN A 257 17.93 2.78 -22.17
N LYS A 258 17.40 1.99 -21.23
CA LYS A 258 18.09 0.85 -20.58
C LYS A 258 17.17 -0.37 -20.43
N PRO A 259 16.72 -0.99 -21.52
CA PRO A 259 15.61 -1.96 -21.47
C PRO A 259 15.98 -3.29 -20.83
N ILE A 260 17.26 -3.70 -20.87
CA ILE A 260 17.69 -5.04 -20.44
C ILE A 260 17.78 -5.11 -18.91
N PHE A 261 18.60 -4.23 -18.32
CA PHE A 261 18.90 -4.22 -16.88
C PHE A 261 18.32 -3.02 -16.15
N GLY A 262 17.67 -2.07 -16.81
CA GLY A 262 17.02 -0.94 -16.15
C GLY A 262 18.00 0.12 -15.65
N HIS A 263 17.47 1.01 -14.82
CA HIS A 263 18.15 2.21 -14.33
C HIS A 263 18.75 2.07 -12.94
N GLY A 264 18.50 0.97 -12.23
CA GLY A 264 19.12 0.71 -10.94
C GLY A 264 18.19 0.77 -9.74
N LEU A 265 18.60 0.17 -8.63
CA LEU A 265 17.83 0.07 -7.39
C LEU A 265 17.51 1.44 -6.79
N LYS A 266 18.43 2.40 -6.86
CA LYS A 266 18.21 3.78 -6.40
C LYS A 266 17.08 4.49 -7.16
N ASN A 267 16.82 4.08 -8.40
CA ASN A 267 15.89 4.73 -9.31
C ASN A 267 14.48 4.10 -9.23
N TYR A 268 13.96 3.94 -8.02
CA TYR A 268 12.60 3.45 -7.80
C TYR A 268 11.59 4.57 -8.18
N ALA A 269 10.61 4.24 -9.03
CA ALA A 269 9.66 5.21 -9.61
C ALA A 269 10.29 6.33 -10.45
N PHE A 270 11.50 6.14 -10.98
CA PHE A 270 12.24 7.13 -11.74
C PHE A 270 11.62 7.44 -13.12
N ILE A 271 11.76 8.70 -13.56
CA ILE A 271 11.63 9.15 -14.95
C ILE A 271 12.88 9.98 -15.26
N ASP A 272 13.48 9.79 -16.43
CA ASP A 272 14.55 10.65 -16.91
C ASP A 272 13.98 11.99 -17.40
N PHE A 273 14.15 13.04 -16.59
CA PHE A 273 13.67 14.39 -16.90
C PHE A 273 14.33 14.99 -18.15
N SER A 274 15.49 14.49 -18.60
CA SER A 274 16.14 14.97 -19.84
C SER A 274 15.35 14.64 -21.10
N LEU A 275 14.41 13.68 -21.03
CA LEU A 275 13.54 13.30 -22.13
C LEU A 275 12.34 14.24 -22.30
N ILE A 276 12.08 15.13 -21.35
CA ILE A 276 10.89 15.98 -21.36
C ILE A 276 11.09 17.12 -22.35
N GLN A 277 10.35 17.08 -23.46
CA GLN A 277 10.54 17.99 -24.59
C GLN A 277 9.80 19.33 -24.44
N PHE A 278 8.87 19.43 -23.49
CA PHE A 278 7.97 20.58 -23.37
C PHE A 278 8.05 21.16 -21.95
N ASN A 279 8.49 22.42 -21.85
CA ASN A 279 8.59 23.16 -20.58
C ASN A 279 7.22 23.34 -19.90
N ASP A 280 6.11 23.13 -20.62
CA ASP A 280 4.74 23.32 -20.11
C ASP A 280 4.14 22.04 -19.50
N VAL A 281 4.83 20.89 -19.59
CA VAL A 281 4.34 19.63 -19.02
C VAL A 281 4.86 19.51 -17.58
N GLN A 282 4.03 19.86 -16.61
CA GLN A 282 4.30 19.59 -15.20
C GLN A 282 4.17 18.09 -14.93
N ILE A 283 5.30 17.38 -14.94
CA ILE A 283 5.38 15.99 -14.51
C ILE A 283 5.67 15.97 -13.02
N ASP A 284 4.71 15.45 -12.27
CA ASP A 284 4.89 15.15 -10.86
C ASP A 284 5.81 13.93 -10.72
N PHE A 285 6.53 13.82 -9.60
CA PHE A 285 7.67 12.90 -9.47
C PHE A 285 7.29 11.44 -9.77
N GLY A 286 7.82 10.92 -10.88
CA GLY A 286 7.87 9.50 -11.19
C GLY A 286 6.76 8.93 -12.08
N ALA A 287 6.81 7.62 -12.35
CA ALA A 287 5.99 6.97 -13.38
C ALA A 287 4.48 6.91 -13.05
N HIS A 288 4.07 7.20 -11.81
CA HIS A 288 2.70 7.02 -11.29
C HIS A 288 2.05 5.70 -11.74
N ASN A 289 2.85 4.64 -11.74
CA ASN A 289 2.48 3.30 -12.12
C ASN A 289 3.53 2.35 -11.55
N GLY A 290 3.17 1.63 -10.49
CA GLY A 290 4.06 0.72 -9.79
C GLY A 290 4.63 -0.39 -10.68
N TYR A 291 3.87 -0.83 -11.70
CA TYR A 291 4.32 -1.87 -12.63
C TYR A 291 5.38 -1.35 -13.60
N LEU A 292 5.13 -0.19 -14.20
CA LEU A 292 6.08 0.46 -15.10
C LEU A 292 7.34 0.90 -14.35
N SER A 293 7.18 1.32 -13.09
CA SER A 293 8.32 1.68 -12.25
C SER A 293 9.26 0.50 -11.99
N ILE A 294 8.71 -0.71 -11.82
CA ILE A 294 9.52 -1.95 -11.71
C ILE A 294 10.30 -2.18 -13.01
N LEU A 295 9.65 -2.01 -14.17
CA LEU A 295 10.32 -2.12 -15.48
C LEU A 295 11.45 -1.12 -15.65
N VAL A 296 11.23 0.15 -15.31
CA VAL A 296 12.27 1.19 -15.35
C VAL A 296 13.42 0.85 -14.40
N GLN A 297 13.12 0.41 -13.18
CA GLN A 297 14.11 0.11 -12.15
C GLN A 297 14.99 -1.10 -12.54
N TYR A 298 14.36 -2.22 -12.88
CA TYR A 298 15.02 -3.53 -13.04
C TYR A 298 15.33 -3.90 -14.50
N GLY A 299 14.74 -3.21 -15.48
CA GLY A 299 14.73 -3.67 -16.87
C GLY A 299 13.93 -4.95 -17.03
N ILE A 300 13.84 -5.46 -18.27
CA ILE A 300 12.96 -6.57 -18.61
C ILE A 300 13.37 -7.87 -17.92
N ILE A 301 14.67 -8.15 -17.80
CA ILE A 301 15.16 -9.43 -17.26
C ILE A 301 14.77 -9.58 -15.78
N PHE A 302 15.16 -8.62 -14.95
CA PHE A 302 14.88 -8.69 -13.52
C PHE A 302 13.41 -8.40 -13.20
N SER A 303 12.71 -7.63 -14.03
CA SER A 303 11.25 -7.46 -13.89
C SER A 303 10.49 -8.75 -14.13
N ILE A 304 10.86 -9.55 -15.15
CA ILE A 304 10.22 -10.85 -15.39
C ILE A 304 10.44 -11.78 -14.19
N ILE A 305 11.64 -11.82 -13.63
CA ILE A 305 11.95 -12.62 -12.45
C ILE A 305 11.11 -12.13 -11.26
N PHE A 306 11.11 -10.81 -11.00
CA PHE A 306 10.32 -10.20 -9.93
C PHE A 306 8.84 -10.55 -10.05
N PHE A 307 8.23 -10.31 -11.22
CA PHE A 307 6.81 -10.55 -11.44
C PHE A 307 6.48 -12.04 -11.39
N SER A 308 7.35 -12.93 -11.87
CA SER A 308 7.13 -14.37 -11.80
C SER A 308 7.05 -14.86 -10.35
N VAL A 309 8.00 -14.43 -9.51
CA VAL A 309 7.99 -14.74 -8.07
C VAL A 309 6.76 -14.12 -7.41
N PHE A 310 6.50 -12.85 -7.67
CA PHE A 310 5.37 -12.12 -7.10
C PHE A 310 4.02 -12.77 -7.43
N ILE A 311 3.78 -13.09 -8.70
CA ILE A 311 2.56 -13.74 -9.19
C ILE A 311 2.44 -15.16 -8.63
N TYR A 312 3.54 -15.91 -8.50
CA TYR A 312 3.51 -17.24 -7.88
C TYR A 312 2.93 -17.19 -6.46
N PHE A 313 3.44 -16.30 -5.60
CA PHE A 313 2.95 -16.17 -4.23
C PHE A 313 1.55 -15.59 -4.15
N LEU A 314 1.20 -14.60 -4.99
CA LEU A 314 -0.16 -14.10 -5.10
C LEU A 314 -1.15 -15.21 -5.48
N ASN A 315 -0.79 -16.04 -6.46
CA ASN A 315 -1.62 -17.17 -6.88
C ASN A 315 -1.83 -18.17 -5.74
N LYS A 316 -0.82 -18.41 -4.88
CA LYS A 316 -0.98 -19.26 -3.69
C LYS A 316 -2.06 -18.71 -2.75
N ILE A 317 -2.11 -17.38 -2.57
CA ILE A 317 -3.12 -16.73 -1.73
C ILE A 317 -4.50 -16.80 -2.36
N TYR A 318 -4.65 -16.38 -3.62
CA TYR A 318 -5.97 -16.26 -4.26
C TYR A 318 -6.59 -17.60 -4.68
N LYS A 319 -5.80 -18.67 -4.84
CA LYS A 319 -6.35 -20.02 -5.05
C LYS A 319 -6.88 -20.66 -3.78
N SER A 320 -6.37 -20.25 -2.62
CA SER A 320 -6.83 -20.78 -1.33
C SER A 320 -8.21 -20.24 -0.98
N LYS A 321 -9.05 -21.11 -0.39
CA LYS A 321 -10.37 -20.69 0.12
C LYS A 321 -10.19 -19.69 1.27
N ILE A 322 -11.08 -18.71 1.39
CA ILE A 322 -10.99 -17.67 2.43
C ILE A 322 -10.98 -18.27 3.84
N GLU A 323 -11.72 -19.37 4.04
CA GLU A 323 -11.77 -20.12 5.31
C GLU A 323 -10.40 -20.72 5.68
N ALA A 324 -9.51 -20.90 4.70
CA ALA A 324 -8.14 -21.35 4.96
C ALA A 324 -7.33 -20.33 5.77
N PHE A 325 -7.74 -19.05 5.86
CA PHE A 325 -6.94 -18.01 6.54
C PHE A 325 -7.38 -17.70 7.98
N GLY A 326 -8.34 -18.46 8.53
CA GLY A 326 -8.75 -18.34 9.94
C GLY A 326 -10.25 -18.20 10.11
N GLU A 327 -10.69 -18.21 11.38
CA GLU A 327 -12.11 -18.18 11.74
C GLU A 327 -12.75 -16.80 11.55
N ASN A 328 -11.97 -15.71 11.67
CA ASN A 328 -12.47 -14.36 11.45
C ASN A 328 -12.55 -14.00 9.96
N ILE A 329 -13.57 -14.56 9.31
CA ILE A 329 -13.81 -14.41 7.86
C ILE A 329 -13.92 -12.93 7.45
N LEU A 330 -14.52 -12.07 8.28
CA LEU A 330 -14.72 -10.66 7.95
C LEU A 330 -13.40 -9.89 7.89
N GLN A 331 -12.53 -10.15 8.86
CA GLN A 331 -11.20 -9.58 8.90
C GLN A 331 -10.34 -10.09 7.75
N THR A 332 -10.38 -11.39 7.46
CA THR A 332 -9.69 -11.97 6.29
C THR A 332 -10.14 -11.30 4.99
N LYS A 333 -11.44 -11.11 4.79
CA LYS A 333 -11.98 -10.41 3.61
C LYS A 333 -11.41 -8.99 3.47
N PHE A 334 -11.32 -8.25 4.58
CA PHE A 334 -10.69 -6.93 4.58
C PHE A 334 -9.19 -6.99 4.19
N LEU A 335 -8.45 -7.99 4.66
CA LEU A 335 -7.04 -8.18 4.26
C LEU A 335 -6.89 -8.49 2.76
N PHE A 336 -7.80 -9.31 2.20
CA PHE A 336 -7.86 -9.54 0.74
C PHE A 336 -8.20 -8.27 -0.04
N PHE A 337 -9.07 -7.43 0.50
CA PHE A 337 -9.36 -6.11 -0.07
C PHE A 337 -8.10 -5.23 -0.10
N LEU A 338 -7.28 -5.19 0.97
CA LEU A 338 -6.03 -4.40 0.98
C LEU A 338 -5.06 -4.81 -0.14
N ILE A 339 -4.90 -6.12 -0.37
CA ILE A 339 -4.06 -6.65 -1.45
C ILE A 339 -4.62 -6.23 -2.80
N SER A 340 -5.90 -6.52 -3.04
CA SER A 340 -6.57 -6.25 -4.31
C SER A 340 -6.58 -4.75 -4.63
N TYR A 341 -6.85 -3.92 -3.62
CA TYR A 341 -6.84 -2.47 -3.76
C TYR A 341 -5.46 -1.94 -4.12
N THR A 342 -4.41 -2.46 -3.51
CA THR A 342 -3.04 -2.02 -3.83
C THR A 342 -2.62 -2.43 -5.23
N LEU A 343 -2.99 -3.63 -5.69
CA LEU A 343 -2.72 -4.08 -7.06
C LEU A 343 -3.42 -3.18 -8.10
N VAL A 344 -4.70 -2.83 -7.87
CA VAL A 344 -5.44 -1.93 -8.76
C VAL A 344 -4.88 -0.51 -8.67
N ASN A 345 -4.61 -0.01 -7.47
CA ASN A 345 -4.06 1.33 -7.29
C ASN A 345 -2.64 1.45 -7.84
N GLY A 346 -1.90 0.35 -7.93
CA GLY A 346 -0.58 0.27 -8.56
C GLY A 346 -0.58 0.63 -10.05
N MET A 347 -1.74 0.67 -10.70
CA MET A 347 -1.86 1.22 -12.05
C MET A 347 -1.72 2.75 -12.05
N PHE A 348 -2.13 3.42 -10.98
CA PHE A 348 -2.22 4.89 -10.90
C PHE A 348 -1.18 5.52 -9.97
N GLU A 349 -0.52 4.73 -9.13
CA GLU A 349 0.43 5.17 -8.14
C GLU A 349 1.57 4.15 -7.96
N ASN A 350 2.68 4.56 -7.35
CA ASN A 350 3.89 3.73 -7.17
C ASN A 350 3.78 2.76 -5.96
N THR A 351 2.58 2.23 -5.73
CA THR A 351 2.17 1.52 -4.50
C THR A 351 2.76 0.13 -4.30
N LEU A 352 3.49 -0.40 -5.28
CA LEU A 352 4.14 -1.71 -5.17
C LEU A 352 5.58 -1.59 -4.65
N ILE A 353 6.26 -0.49 -4.99
CA ILE A 353 7.71 -0.34 -4.78
C ILE A 353 8.11 0.75 -3.80
N GLY A 354 7.19 1.63 -3.38
CA GLY A 354 7.51 2.66 -2.39
C GLY A 354 7.90 2.05 -1.04
N ILE A 355 9.07 2.45 -0.50
CA ILE A 355 9.50 2.04 0.85
C ILE A 355 8.79 2.89 1.92
N ASN A 356 8.61 4.18 1.63
CA ASN A 356 8.07 5.17 2.58
C ASN A 356 6.58 5.44 2.36
N PHE A 357 5.92 4.59 1.57
CA PHE A 357 4.53 4.79 1.21
C PHE A 357 3.63 3.87 2.04
N PHE A 358 2.69 4.46 2.78
CA PHE A 358 1.85 3.73 3.73
C PHE A 358 1.12 2.56 3.06
N GLN A 359 0.49 2.77 1.90
CA GLN A 359 -0.24 1.70 1.20
C GLN A 359 0.69 0.56 0.75
N SER A 360 1.89 0.87 0.25
CA SER A 360 2.87 -0.15 -0.14
C SER A 360 3.24 -1.04 1.05
N ASN A 361 3.41 -0.43 2.22
CA ASN A 361 3.76 -1.15 3.44
C ASN A 361 2.62 -2.00 3.96
N LEU A 362 1.38 -1.49 3.90
CA LEU A 362 0.20 -2.29 4.21
C LEU A 362 0.04 -3.49 3.28
N PHE A 363 0.35 -3.33 2.01
CA PHE A 363 0.31 -4.40 1.04
C PHE A 363 1.30 -5.51 1.40
N TRP A 364 2.58 -5.18 1.55
CA TRP A 364 3.62 -6.19 1.80
C TRP A 364 3.44 -6.90 3.14
N ILE A 365 3.07 -6.18 4.21
CA ILE A 365 2.83 -6.80 5.50
C ILE A 365 1.58 -7.71 5.49
N THR A 366 0.53 -7.32 4.78
CA THR A 366 -0.69 -8.13 4.65
C THR A 366 -0.42 -9.39 3.82
N LEU A 367 0.32 -9.25 2.72
CA LEU A 367 0.73 -10.35 1.86
C LEU A 367 1.54 -11.38 2.65
N ALA A 368 2.54 -10.93 3.41
CA ALA A 368 3.36 -11.81 4.25
C ALA A 368 2.55 -12.51 5.35
N TYR A 369 1.59 -11.80 5.98
CA TYR A 369 0.73 -12.41 6.99
C TYR A 369 -0.13 -13.53 6.40
N LEU A 370 -0.76 -13.31 5.24
CA LEU A 370 -1.59 -14.34 4.60
C LEU A 370 -0.74 -15.55 4.15
N LEU A 371 0.49 -15.35 3.68
CA LEU A 371 1.42 -16.45 3.41
C LEU A 371 1.77 -17.22 4.69
N PHE A 372 2.08 -16.50 5.78
CA PHE A 372 2.37 -17.12 7.08
C PHE A 372 1.25 -18.04 7.54
N VAL A 373 -0.01 -17.60 7.44
CA VAL A 373 -1.17 -18.44 7.81
C VAL A 373 -1.28 -19.69 6.93
N LEU A 374 -1.05 -19.57 5.62
CA LEU A 374 -1.09 -20.73 4.71
C LEU A 374 -0.03 -21.76 5.05
N TYR A 375 1.21 -21.33 5.27
CA TYR A 375 2.30 -22.25 5.54
C TYR A 375 2.20 -22.91 6.91
N GLN A 376 1.73 -22.20 7.94
CA GLN A 376 1.46 -22.79 9.26
C GLN A 376 0.45 -23.94 9.17
N LYS A 377 -0.59 -23.82 8.33
CA LYS A 377 -1.59 -24.87 8.14
C LYS A 377 -1.08 -26.05 7.32
N ASP A 378 -0.31 -25.79 6.28
CA ASP A 378 0.33 -26.85 5.48
C ASP A 378 1.23 -27.72 6.38
N GLU A 379 1.97 -27.10 7.30
CA GLU A 379 2.81 -27.81 8.28
C GLU A 379 1.99 -28.60 9.30
N SER A 380 0.92 -28.03 9.86
CA SER A 380 0.07 -28.76 10.82
C SER A 380 -0.58 -29.99 10.22
N ASN A 381 -1.02 -29.92 8.95
CA ASN A 381 -1.64 -31.04 8.26
C ASN A 381 -0.62 -32.14 7.91
N SER A 382 0.63 -31.78 7.62
CA SER A 382 1.70 -32.75 7.32
C SER A 382 2.22 -33.53 8.53
N ILE A 383 1.89 -33.09 9.76
CA ILE A 383 2.25 -33.77 11.02
C ILE A 383 1.13 -34.71 11.49
N SER A 384 -0.10 -34.54 10.98
CA SER A 384 -1.27 -35.36 11.32
C SER A 384 -1.50 -36.57 10.38
N ASP A 385 -0.74 -36.66 9.29
CA ASP A 385 -0.67 -37.81 8.37
C ASP A 385 0.59 -38.64 8.66
#